data_AF-A0A1B6MP36-F1
#
_entry.id   AF-A0A1B6MP36-F1
#
_cell.length_a   1.000
_cell.length_b   1.000
_cell.length_c   1.000
_cell.angle_alpha   90.00
_cell.angle_beta   90.00
_cell.angle_gamma   90.00
#
_symmetry.space_group_name_H-M   'P 1'
#
loop_
_entity.id
_entity.type
_entity.pdbx_description
1 polymer ?
#
loop_
_entity_poly.entity_id
_entity_poly.type
_entity_poly.pdbx_seq_one_letter_code
_entity_poly.pdbx_strand_id
1 'polypeptide(L)'
;TTVNTMRKLIKELDKICDLPDLPINSDIRTCNFNRLKSRNPPVKMYKSLKTDHNTETNYWLKYWNNSAPQEWLPLFSTRKNNLHLPRRTWVTLNRIRTNHGRCGDLLFKWGWLESSECDCGKAQQTIKHISFESPLRQYPGPQVDFINVTERSISWMEDLDIKL
;
A
#
# COMPACT_ATOMS: atom_id res chain seq x y z
N THR A 1 2.94 -8.99 6.59
CA THR A 1 3.09 -10.40 7.01
C THR A 1 2.06 -11.23 6.28
N THR A 2 2.45 -12.31 5.61
CA THR A 2 1.51 -13.09 4.77
C THR A 2 0.61 -14.00 5.62
N VAL A 3 -0.57 -14.35 5.12
CA VAL A 3 -1.53 -15.27 5.77
C VAL A 3 -0.86 -16.58 6.20
N ASN A 4 0.00 -17.15 5.35
CA ASN A 4 0.76 -18.35 5.69
C ASN A 4 1.73 -18.17 6.86
N THR A 5 2.24 -16.95 7.06
CA THR A 5 3.11 -16.63 8.20
C THR A 5 2.31 -16.57 9.51
N MET A 6 1.04 -16.14 9.46
CA MET A 6 0.16 -16.07 10.65
C MET A 6 -0.24 -17.47 11.14
N ARG A 7 -0.67 -18.38 10.25
CA ARG A 7 -0.93 -19.79 10.63
C ARG A 7 0.26 -20.48 11.24
N LYS A 8 1.44 -20.30 10.61
CA LYS A 8 2.69 -20.87 11.12
C LYS A 8 3.00 -20.33 12.50
N LEU A 9 2.82 -19.02 12.71
CA LEU A 9 3.03 -18.42 14.03
C LEU A 9 2.08 -19.01 15.09
N ILE A 10 0.80 -19.17 14.79
CA ILE A 10 -0.17 -19.79 15.70
C ILE A 10 0.25 -21.21 16.04
N LYS A 11 0.54 -22.03 15.03
CA LYS A 11 0.95 -23.42 15.20
C LYS A 11 2.21 -23.57 16.06
N GLU A 12 3.24 -22.78 15.79
CA GLU A 12 4.50 -22.84 16.54
C GLU A 12 4.31 -22.37 17.98
N LEU A 13 3.54 -21.30 18.22
CA LEU A 13 3.30 -20.80 19.57
C LEU A 13 2.34 -21.68 20.37
N ASP A 14 1.36 -22.34 19.75
CA ASP A 14 0.54 -23.36 20.41
C ASP A 14 1.43 -24.53 20.86
N LYS A 15 2.28 -25.05 19.97
CA LYS A 15 3.23 -26.12 20.31
C LYS A 15 4.16 -25.76 21.47
N ILE A 16 4.61 -24.50 21.53
CA ILE A 16 5.45 -24.01 22.64
C ILE A 16 4.64 -23.88 23.94
N CYS A 17 3.40 -23.37 23.87
CA CYS A 17 2.51 -23.28 25.03
C CYS A 17 2.13 -24.66 25.59
N ASP A 18 2.00 -25.67 24.73
CA ASP A 18 1.66 -27.04 25.09
C ASP A 18 2.82 -27.79 25.77
N LEU A 19 4.04 -27.26 25.70
CA LEU A 19 5.24 -27.82 26.32
C LEU A 19 5.75 -26.85 27.41
N PRO A 20 5.16 -26.85 28.61
CA PRO A 20 5.42 -25.85 29.65
C PRO A 20 6.88 -25.87 30.14
N ASP A 21 7.57 -27.00 30.03
CA ASP A 21 8.94 -27.20 30.49
C ASP A 21 10.01 -26.61 29.55
N LEU A 22 9.62 -26.11 28.38
CA LEU A 22 10.58 -25.48 27.48
C LEU A 22 11.14 -24.19 28.11
N PRO A 23 12.47 -23.98 28.09
CA PRO A 23 13.10 -22.77 28.64
C PRO A 23 12.55 -21.47 28.03
N ILE A 24 12.13 -21.50 26.76
CA ILE A 24 11.55 -20.34 26.06
C ILE A 24 10.29 -19.78 26.74
N ASN A 25 9.61 -20.56 27.58
CA ASN A 25 8.42 -20.11 28.28
C ASN A 25 8.71 -19.03 29.34
N SER A 26 9.94 -18.92 29.86
CA SER A 26 10.33 -17.79 30.71
C SER A 26 10.35 -16.48 29.90
N ASP A 27 10.86 -16.55 28.67
CA ASP A 27 11.02 -15.37 27.81
C ASP A 27 9.67 -14.89 27.26
N ILE A 28 8.75 -15.81 26.95
CA ILE A 28 7.41 -15.49 26.44
C ILE A 28 6.59 -14.71 27.47
N ARG A 29 6.70 -15.02 28.76
CA ARG A 29 5.99 -14.32 29.84
C ARG A 29 6.43 -12.86 29.98
N THR A 30 7.69 -12.56 29.68
CA THR A 30 8.22 -11.18 29.72
C THR A 30 7.87 -10.33 28.50
N CYS A 31 7.41 -10.95 27.39
CA CYS A 31 7.09 -10.27 26.13
C CYS A 31 5.81 -9.40 26.16
N ASN A 32 5.14 -9.26 27.32
CA ASN A 32 4.02 -8.33 27.46
C ASN A 32 4.46 -6.86 27.28
N PHE A 33 5.73 -6.57 27.56
CA PHE A 33 6.29 -5.22 27.43
C PHE A 33 7.23 -5.12 26.23
N ASN A 34 7.05 -4.07 25.43
CA ASN A 34 8.01 -3.77 24.36
C ASN A 34 9.25 -3.15 25.03
N ARG A 35 10.32 -3.93 25.18
CA ARG A 35 11.60 -3.40 25.67
C ARG A 35 12.12 -2.25 24.80
N LEU A 36 11.84 -2.30 23.49
CA LEU A 36 12.17 -1.25 22.53
C LEU A 36 10.91 -0.89 21.73
N LYS A 37 10.69 0.40 21.44
CA LYS A 37 9.55 0.88 20.63
C LYS A 37 9.48 0.23 19.24
N SER A 38 10.62 -0.11 18.64
CA SER A 38 10.70 -0.76 17.33
C SER A 38 10.43 -2.27 17.37
N ARG A 39 10.50 -2.91 18.54
CA ARG A 39 10.28 -4.36 18.67
C ARG A 39 8.81 -4.67 18.89
N ASN A 40 8.22 -5.39 17.95
CA ASN A 40 6.88 -5.96 18.07
C ASN A 40 6.98 -7.48 18.20
N PRO A 41 7.01 -8.03 19.43
CA PRO A 41 7.17 -9.46 19.65
C PRO A 41 6.00 -10.24 19.04
N PRO A 42 6.26 -11.37 18.35
CA PRO A 42 5.22 -12.17 17.69
C PRO A 42 4.11 -12.65 18.62
N VAL A 43 4.42 -12.82 19.91
CA VAL A 43 3.48 -13.21 20.98
C VAL A 43 2.29 -12.26 21.08
N LYS A 44 2.47 -10.95 20.83
CA LYS A 44 1.36 -9.99 20.83
C LYS A 44 0.37 -10.26 19.70
N MET A 45 0.90 -10.54 18.50
CA MET A 45 0.10 -10.89 17.34
C MET A 45 -0.63 -12.22 17.55
N TYR A 46 0.04 -13.22 18.13
CA TYR A 46 -0.59 -14.49 18.50
C TYR A 46 -1.76 -14.32 19.47
N LYS A 47 -1.58 -13.55 20.56
CA LYS A 47 -2.66 -13.28 21.51
C LYS A 47 -3.86 -12.65 20.82
N SER A 48 -3.65 -11.62 19.99
CA SER A 48 -4.74 -10.97 19.25
C SER A 48 -5.44 -11.93 18.28
N LEU A 49 -4.68 -12.80 17.59
CA LEU A 49 -5.22 -13.78 16.65
C LEU A 49 -5.98 -14.92 17.35
N LYS A 50 -5.65 -15.26 18.59
CA LYS A 50 -6.34 -16.31 19.36
C LYS A 50 -7.62 -15.80 20.02
N THR A 51 -7.67 -14.53 20.45
CA THR A 51 -8.88 -13.91 21.02
C THR A 51 -9.90 -13.53 19.97
N ASP A 52 -9.46 -13.02 18.82
CA ASP A 52 -10.36 -12.77 17.70
C ASP A 52 -10.44 -14.07 16.89
N HIS A 53 -11.48 -14.89 17.10
CA HIS A 53 -11.83 -16.07 16.27
C HIS A 53 -12.06 -15.77 14.77
N ASN A 54 -11.66 -14.59 14.31
CA ASN A 54 -11.73 -14.16 12.93
C ASN A 54 -10.73 -14.94 12.10
N THR A 55 -11.22 -15.52 11.01
CA THR A 55 -10.36 -15.96 9.91
C THR A 55 -9.38 -14.84 9.55
N GLU A 56 -8.13 -15.20 9.28
CA GLU A 56 -7.03 -14.27 9.00
C GLU A 56 -7.38 -13.23 7.93
N THR A 57 -8.28 -13.60 7.02
CA THR A 57 -8.90 -12.73 6.00
C THR A 57 -9.73 -11.60 6.62
N ASN A 58 -10.53 -11.87 7.64
CA ASN A 58 -11.37 -10.89 8.32
C ASN A 58 -10.56 -9.88 9.13
N TYR A 59 -9.43 -10.31 9.74
CA TYR A 59 -8.52 -9.38 10.41
C TYR A 59 -7.97 -8.33 9.44
N TRP A 60 -7.44 -8.79 8.30
CA TRP A 60 -6.92 -7.88 7.29
C TRP A 60 -8.02 -7.04 6.65
N LEU A 61 -9.21 -7.60 6.40
CA LEU A 61 -10.34 -6.86 5.88
C LEU A 61 -10.78 -5.74 6.84
N LYS A 62 -10.88 -6.03 8.14
CA LYS A 62 -11.23 -5.05 9.18
C LYS A 62 -10.15 -3.98 9.34
N TYR A 63 -8.89 -4.38 9.41
CA TYR A 63 -7.76 -3.45 9.46
C TYR A 63 -7.74 -2.53 8.24
N TRP A 64 -7.95 -3.10 7.05
CA TRP A 64 -8.00 -2.37 5.78
C TRP A 64 -9.16 -1.39 5.76
N ASN A 65 -10.37 -1.82 6.08
CA ASN A 65 -11.56 -0.94 6.12
C ASN A 65 -11.39 0.23 7.10
N ASN A 66 -10.65 0.04 8.20
CA ASN A 66 -10.43 1.08 9.20
C ASN A 66 -9.24 2.00 8.89
N SER A 67 -8.30 1.57 8.04
CA SER A 67 -7.02 2.28 7.83
C SER A 67 -6.85 2.82 6.40
N ALA A 68 -7.53 2.22 5.42
CA ALA A 68 -7.44 2.64 4.03
C ALA A 68 -8.28 3.91 3.81
N PRO A 69 -7.75 4.91 3.09
CA PRO A 69 -8.57 6.00 2.58
C PRO A 69 -9.74 5.44 1.77
N GLN A 70 -10.95 5.96 2.01
CA GLN A 70 -12.17 5.47 1.34
C GLN A 70 -12.07 5.55 -0.20
N GLU A 71 -11.27 6.49 -0.70
CA GLU A 71 -10.89 6.67 -2.11
C GLU A 71 -10.18 5.46 -2.73
N TRP A 72 -9.52 4.59 -1.93
CA TRP A 72 -8.71 3.46 -2.42
C TRP A 72 -9.48 2.14 -2.45
N LEU A 73 -10.64 2.04 -1.79
CA LEU A 73 -11.45 0.82 -1.72
C LEU A 73 -11.95 0.30 -3.10
N PRO A 74 -12.32 1.15 -4.08
CA PRO A 74 -12.77 0.69 -5.39
C PRO A 74 -11.67 -0.01 -6.21
N LEU A 75 -10.39 0.35 -5.99
CA LEU A 75 -9.26 -0.14 -6.77
C LEU A 75 -8.95 -1.63 -6.54
N PHE A 76 -9.27 -2.16 -5.36
CA PHE A 76 -8.94 -3.54 -4.97
C PHE A 76 -10.13 -4.49 -5.01
N SER A 77 -11.35 -3.96 -4.89
CA SER A 77 -12.60 -4.74 -4.95
C SER A 77 -12.95 -5.11 -6.39
N THR A 78 -12.66 -4.23 -7.35
CA THR A 78 -12.76 -4.56 -8.77
C THR A 78 -11.46 -5.22 -9.22
N ARG A 79 -11.45 -6.55 -9.25
CA ARG A 79 -10.37 -7.36 -9.84
C ARG A 79 -10.38 -7.21 -11.37
N LYS A 80 -10.31 -5.97 -11.89
CA LYS A 80 -10.12 -5.69 -13.31
C LYS A 80 -8.66 -6.02 -13.62
N ASN A 81 -8.45 -7.20 -14.18
CA ASN A 81 -7.14 -7.66 -14.64
C ASN A 81 -6.71 -6.82 -15.85
N ASN A 82 -6.08 -5.68 -15.60
CA ASN A 82 -5.54 -4.80 -16.64
C ASN A 82 -4.15 -5.25 -17.12
N LEU A 83 -3.84 -6.55 -16.96
CA LEU A 83 -2.56 -7.15 -17.34
C LEU A 83 -2.32 -7.16 -18.85
N HIS A 84 -3.37 -6.88 -19.64
CA HIS A 84 -3.28 -6.75 -21.10
C HIS A 84 -2.69 -5.41 -21.55
N LEU A 85 -2.66 -4.39 -20.69
CA LEU A 85 -2.10 -3.09 -21.05
C LEU A 85 -0.60 -3.19 -21.32
N PRO A 86 -0.06 -2.42 -22.29
CA PRO A 86 1.37 -2.28 -22.45
C PRO A 86 2.05 -1.86 -21.15
N ARG A 87 3.27 -2.35 -20.91
CA ARG A 87 4.00 -2.14 -19.65
C ARG A 87 4.07 -0.66 -19.22
N ARG A 88 4.29 0.26 -20.17
CA ARG A 88 4.36 1.71 -19.89
C ARG A 88 3.02 2.20 -19.33
N THR A 89 1.93 1.99 -20.07
CA THR A 89 0.56 2.38 -19.68
C THR A 89 0.17 1.76 -18.35
N TRP A 90 0.47 0.48 -18.14
CA TRP A 90 0.20 -0.21 -16.89
C TRP A 90 0.95 0.39 -15.70
N VAL A 91 2.24 0.73 -15.86
CA VAL A 91 3.04 1.37 -14.80
C VAL A 91 2.48 2.76 -14.48
N THR A 92 2.24 3.59 -15.49
CA THR A 92 1.64 4.93 -15.35
C THR A 92 0.33 4.86 -14.58
N LEU A 93 -0.57 3.94 -14.98
CA LEU A 93 -1.85 3.71 -14.32
C LEU A 93 -1.69 3.42 -12.82
N ASN A 94 -0.79 2.52 -12.44
CA ASN A 94 -0.58 2.16 -11.04
C ASN A 94 0.02 3.33 -10.23
N ARG A 95 0.87 4.15 -10.84
CA ARG A 95 1.45 5.32 -10.18
C ARG A 95 0.39 6.38 -9.89
N ILE A 96 -0.54 6.61 -10.81
CA ILE A 96 -1.69 7.49 -10.62
C ILE A 96 -2.60 6.96 -9.50
N ARG A 97 -2.96 5.68 -9.57
CA ARG A 97 -3.83 5.02 -8.59
C ARG A 97 -3.30 5.06 -7.16
N THR A 98 -1.98 4.95 -7.00
CA THR A 98 -1.32 5.01 -5.70
C THR A 98 -0.91 6.42 -5.31
N ASN A 99 -1.03 7.40 -6.21
CA ASN A 99 -0.47 8.75 -6.07
C ASN A 99 1.04 8.73 -5.73
N HIS A 100 1.76 7.72 -6.21
CA HIS A 100 3.18 7.52 -5.94
C HIS A 100 3.89 7.08 -7.23
N GLY A 101 5.03 7.70 -7.54
CA GLY A 101 5.72 7.42 -8.79
C GLY A 101 6.97 8.25 -8.98
N ARG A 102 7.33 8.48 -10.23
CA ARG A 102 8.39 9.40 -10.64
C ARG A 102 7.75 10.77 -10.86
N CYS A 103 7.85 11.63 -9.84
CA CYS A 103 7.44 13.03 -9.91
C CYS A 103 8.52 13.91 -9.29
N GLY A 104 8.52 15.22 -9.60
CA GLY A 104 9.53 16.16 -9.11
C GLY A 104 9.70 16.13 -7.59
N ASP A 105 8.61 16.05 -6.82
CA ASP A 105 8.65 15.98 -5.36
C ASP A 105 9.46 14.78 -4.83
N LEU A 106 9.22 13.58 -5.38
CA LEU A 106 9.96 12.37 -4.98
C LEU A 106 11.40 12.37 -5.49
N LEU A 107 11.65 12.87 -6.69
CA LEU A 107 13.00 12.97 -7.24
C LEU A 107 13.86 13.98 -6.48
N PHE A 108 13.30 15.12 -6.09
CA PHE A 108 13.95 16.10 -5.22
C PHE A 108 14.24 15.50 -3.84
N LYS A 109 13.26 14.82 -3.24
CA LYS A 109 13.43 14.13 -1.95
C LYS A 109 14.55 13.08 -1.98
N TRP A 110 14.80 12.46 -3.13
CA TRP A 110 15.89 11.50 -3.31
C TRP A 110 17.22 12.13 -3.76
N GLY A 111 17.29 13.44 -3.96
CA GLY A 111 18.49 14.15 -4.41
C GLY A 111 18.82 13.97 -5.90
N TRP A 112 17.83 13.58 -6.71
CA TRP A 112 17.99 13.41 -8.17
C TRP A 112 17.68 14.70 -8.95
N LEU A 113 16.95 15.62 -8.32
CA LEU A 113 16.67 16.96 -8.85
C LEU A 113 17.04 18.00 -7.80
N GLU A 114 17.40 19.19 -8.26
CA GLU A 114 17.69 20.34 -7.39
C GLU A 114 16.42 21.06 -6.91
N SER A 115 15.27 20.80 -7.54
CA SER A 115 13.97 21.39 -7.21
C SER A 115 12.83 20.38 -7.39
N SER A 116 11.78 20.52 -6.56
CA SER A 116 10.51 19.80 -6.67
C SER A 116 9.51 20.48 -7.60
N GLU A 117 9.85 21.63 -8.17
CA GLU A 117 8.93 22.48 -8.92
C GLU A 117 8.44 21.84 -10.22
N CYS A 118 7.19 22.12 -10.56
CA CYS A 118 6.58 21.77 -11.82
C CYS A 118 6.89 22.86 -12.86
N ASP A 119 6.98 22.51 -14.13
CA ASP A 119 7.14 23.42 -15.26
C ASP A 119 5.96 24.39 -15.44
N CYS A 120 4.81 24.11 -14.83
CA CYS A 120 3.70 25.05 -14.72
C CYS A 120 3.84 26.07 -13.57
N GLY A 121 4.97 26.09 -12.84
CA GLY A 121 5.25 27.01 -11.73
C GLY A 121 4.72 26.57 -10.35
N LYS A 122 4.20 25.35 -10.21
CA LYS A 122 3.79 24.81 -8.90
C LYS A 122 5.02 24.40 -8.09
N ALA A 123 5.09 24.81 -6.82
CA ALA A 123 6.21 24.49 -5.91
C ALA A 123 6.52 22.99 -5.77
N GLN A 124 5.49 22.14 -5.82
CA GLN A 124 5.61 20.69 -5.68
C GLN A 124 4.90 19.97 -6.81
N GLN A 125 5.67 19.30 -7.64
CA GLN A 125 5.17 18.40 -8.68
C GLN A 125 4.92 17.01 -8.08
N THR A 126 3.68 16.76 -7.67
CA THR A 126 3.19 15.44 -7.25
C THR A 126 2.49 14.70 -8.39
N ILE A 127 2.26 13.39 -8.25
CA ILE A 127 1.46 12.62 -9.22
C ILE A 127 0.05 13.21 -9.33
N LYS A 128 -0.62 13.47 -8.19
CA LYS A 128 -1.94 14.12 -8.14
C LYS A 128 -1.93 15.46 -8.88
N HIS A 129 -0.90 16.28 -8.66
CA HIS A 129 -0.77 17.54 -9.36
C HIS A 129 -0.71 17.35 -10.88
N ILE A 130 0.19 16.50 -11.38
CA ILE A 130 0.31 16.25 -12.82
C ILE A 130 -1.01 15.72 -13.40
N SER A 131 -1.63 14.76 -12.72
CA SER A 131 -2.81 14.05 -13.24
C SER A 131 -4.09 14.87 -13.17
N PHE A 132 -4.26 15.78 -12.20
CA PHE A 132 -5.57 16.38 -11.91
C PHE A 132 -5.57 17.90 -11.69
N GLU A 133 -4.40 18.55 -11.62
CA GLU A 133 -4.33 19.97 -11.24
C GLU A 133 -3.45 20.79 -12.19
N SER A 134 -2.52 20.15 -12.90
CA SER A 134 -1.56 20.83 -13.77
C SER A 134 -2.26 21.38 -15.01
N PRO A 135 -2.19 22.69 -15.29
CA PRO A 135 -2.82 23.27 -16.48
C PRO A 135 -2.21 22.73 -17.78
N LEU A 136 -1.00 22.18 -17.74
CA LEU A 136 -0.29 21.63 -18.89
C LEU A 136 -0.71 20.19 -19.21
N ARG A 137 -1.12 19.40 -18.20
CA ARG A 137 -1.23 17.94 -18.32
C ARG A 137 -2.49 17.34 -17.72
N GLN A 138 -3.32 18.11 -17.01
CA GLN A 138 -4.46 17.57 -16.28
C GLN A 138 -5.32 16.65 -17.15
N TYR A 139 -5.72 15.52 -16.58
CA TYR A 139 -6.67 14.63 -17.19
C TYR A 139 -8.05 15.33 -17.24
N PRO A 140 -8.69 15.44 -18.42
CA PRO A 140 -9.95 16.18 -18.56
C PRO A 140 -11.17 15.44 -18.02
N GLY A 141 -11.04 14.15 -17.70
CA GLY A 141 -12.13 13.31 -17.21
C GLY A 141 -12.15 13.14 -15.69
N PRO A 142 -13.15 12.41 -15.16
CA PRO A 142 -13.22 12.09 -13.74
C PRO A 142 -12.15 11.07 -13.33
N GLN A 143 -11.64 11.17 -12.09
CA GLN A 143 -10.63 10.24 -11.55
C GLN A 143 -11.07 8.76 -11.57
N VAL A 144 -12.38 8.50 -11.55
CA VAL A 144 -12.94 7.14 -11.65
C VAL A 144 -12.56 6.44 -12.96
N ASP A 145 -12.19 7.18 -13.99
CA ASP A 145 -11.72 6.62 -15.26
C ASP A 145 -10.45 5.80 -15.10
N PHE A 146 -9.55 6.18 -14.19
CA PHE A 146 -8.35 5.40 -13.86
C PHE A 146 -8.69 4.14 -13.05
N ILE A 147 -9.80 4.11 -12.31
CA ILE A 147 -10.28 2.89 -11.65
C ILE A 147 -10.86 1.95 -12.71
N ASN A 148 -11.67 2.51 -13.60
CA ASN A 148 -12.38 1.75 -14.64
C ASN A 148 -11.53 1.37 -15.85
N VAL A 149 -10.40 2.05 -16.04
CA VAL A 149 -9.51 1.92 -17.20
C VAL A 149 -10.28 2.16 -18.49
N THR A 150 -10.85 3.36 -18.60
CA THR A 150 -11.56 3.76 -19.82
C THR A 150 -10.56 4.04 -20.96
N GLU A 151 -11.00 3.93 -22.21
CA GLU A 151 -10.18 4.26 -23.39
C GLU A 151 -9.62 5.68 -23.32
N ARG A 152 -10.41 6.64 -22.80
CA ARG A 152 -9.95 8.02 -22.58
C ARG A 152 -8.76 8.09 -21.63
N SER A 153 -8.81 7.36 -20.51
CA SER A 153 -7.70 7.33 -19.55
C SER A 153 -6.45 6.68 -20.15
N ILE A 154 -6.62 5.65 -20.99
CA ILE A 154 -5.53 5.00 -21.70
C ILE A 154 -4.86 5.97 -22.67
N SER A 155 -5.64 6.60 -23.56
CA SER A 155 -5.13 7.57 -24.55
C SER A 155 -4.35 8.69 -23.86
N TRP A 156 -4.91 9.29 -22.80
CA TRP A 156 -4.22 10.34 -22.06
C TRP A 156 -2.89 9.86 -21.43
N MET A 157 -2.82 8.62 -20.91
CA MET A 157 -1.58 8.07 -20.36
C MET A 157 -0.53 7.78 -21.44
N GLU A 158 -0.96 7.47 -22.66
CA GLU A 158 -0.07 7.20 -23.80
C GLU A 158 0.48 8.50 -24.40
N ASP A 159 -0.35 9.55 -24.44
CA ASP A 159 -0.01 10.88 -24.95
C ASP A 159 0.79 11.72 -23.93
N LEU A 160 0.91 11.26 -22.68
CA LEU A 160 1.66 11.95 -21.65
C LEU A 160 3.15 12.09 -22.04
N ASP A 161 3.59 13.34 -22.14
CA ASP A 161 4.95 13.74 -22.52
C ASP A 161 6.00 13.38 -21.46
N ILE A 162 5.57 13.17 -20.22
CA ILE A 162 6.44 12.76 -19.11
C ILE A 162 6.20 11.32 -18.67
N LYS A 163 7.22 10.73 -18.03
CA LYS A 163 7.13 9.40 -17.42
C LYS A 163 6.81 9.57 -15.94
N LEU A 164 5.53 9.44 -15.59
CA LEU A 164 5.09 9.21 -14.21
C LEU A 164 5.67 7.93 -13.72
#